data_AF-A0A3D2F4G0-F1
#
_entry.id   AF-A0A3D2F4G0-F1
#
_cell.length_a   1.000
_cell.length_b   1.000
_cell.length_c   1.000
_cell.angle_alpha   90.00
_cell.angle_beta   90.00
_cell.angle_gamma   90.00
#
_symmetry.space_group_name_H-M   'P 1'
#
loop_
_entity.id
_entity.type
_entity.pdbx_description
1 polymer ?
#
loop_
_entity_poly.entity_id
_entity_poly.type
_entity_poly.pdbx_seq_one_letter_code
_entity_poly.pdbx_strand_id
1 'polypeptide(L)'
;NIKQFFILFAGVIACALFFFFFRSWLAIILSVVLLVAMVFLMFGQVQGRPAYTVILGAFKYFWLPKTFVWQKEKVGSENIYYESERRQKIKPAEPEAKQVKVLTREELKNLAGELDKKDSVKN
;
A
#
# COMPACT_ATOMS: atom_id res chain seq x y z
N ASN A 1 0.20 -17.94 9.88
CA ASN A 1 1.31 -18.77 9.35
C ASN A 1 0.96 -19.59 8.10
N ILE A 2 -0.32 -19.87 7.80
CA ILE A 2 -0.74 -20.62 6.58
C ILE A 2 -0.17 -20.02 5.28
N LYS A 3 -0.11 -18.70 5.16
CA LYS A 3 0.42 -18.01 3.95
C LYS A 3 1.89 -18.35 3.67
N GLN A 4 2.71 -18.50 4.70
CA GLN A 4 4.12 -18.90 4.58
C GLN A 4 4.25 -20.37 4.15
N PHE A 5 3.34 -21.24 4.59
CA PHE A 5 3.28 -22.63 4.10
C PHE A 5 2.97 -22.71 2.62
N PHE A 6 2.02 -21.91 2.12
CA PHE A 6 1.72 -21.85 0.68
C PHE A 6 2.92 -21.35 -0.14
N ILE A 7 3.70 -20.41 0.39
CA ILE A 7 4.92 -19.91 -0.25
C ILE A 7 5.97 -21.02 -0.35
N LEU A 8 6.26 -21.72 0.74
CA LEU A 8 7.18 -22.87 0.72
C LEU A 8 6.70 -23.97 -0.23
N PHE A 9 5.40 -24.30 -0.19
CA PHE A 9 4.81 -25.32 -1.06
C PHE A 9 4.92 -24.93 -2.54
N ALA A 10 4.65 -23.67 -2.89
CA ALA A 10 4.82 -23.14 -4.23
C ALA A 10 6.30 -23.18 -4.68
N GLY A 11 7.24 -22.88 -3.77
CA GLY A 11 8.67 -22.96 -4.05
C GLY A 11 9.15 -24.38 -4.35
N VAL A 12 8.70 -25.37 -3.58
CA VAL A 12 9.04 -26.78 -3.81
C VAL A 12 8.46 -27.28 -5.14
N ILE A 13 7.21 -26.93 -5.45
CA ILE A 13 6.59 -27.28 -6.74
C ILE A 13 7.35 -26.62 -7.89
N ALA A 14 7.69 -25.34 -7.78
CA ALA A 14 8.44 -24.63 -8.81
C ALA A 14 9.84 -25.24 -9.04
N CYS A 15 10.54 -25.62 -7.98
CA CYS A 15 11.80 -26.36 -8.08
C CYS A 15 11.61 -27.71 -8.81
N ALA A 16 10.60 -28.49 -8.44
CA ALA A 16 10.32 -29.77 -9.10
C ALA A 16 10.00 -29.60 -10.60
N LEU A 17 9.25 -28.56 -10.96
CA LEU A 17 8.97 -28.21 -12.35
C LEU A 17 10.23 -27.83 -13.13
N PHE A 18 11.19 -27.15 -12.51
CA PHE A 18 12.46 -26.85 -13.16
C PHE A 18 13.27 -28.10 -13.49
N PHE A 19 13.29 -29.10 -12.60
CA PHE A 19 13.94 -30.37 -12.88
C PHE A 19 13.22 -31.20 -13.97
N PHE A 20 11.92 -30.99 -14.15
CA PHE A 20 11.15 -31.65 -15.22
C PHE A 20 11.35 -30.99 -16.59
N PHE A 21 11.40 -29.65 -16.65
CA PHE A 21 11.44 -28.90 -17.90
C PHE A 21 12.86 -28.60 -18.42
N PHE A 22 13.84 -28.46 -17.53
CA PHE A 22 15.21 -28.07 -17.89
C PHE A 22 16.22 -29.20 -17.72
N ARG A 23 17.34 -29.09 -18.44
CA ARG A 23 18.52 -29.96 -18.24
C ARG A 23 19.00 -29.84 -16.79
N SER A 24 19.39 -30.95 -16.17
CA SER A 24 19.68 -31.03 -14.72
C SER A 24 20.64 -29.95 -14.21
N TRP A 25 21.67 -29.57 -14.97
CA TRP A 25 22.58 -28.49 -14.57
C TRP A 25 21.86 -27.13 -14.51
N LEU A 26 21.12 -26.75 -15.55
CA LEU A 26 20.34 -25.50 -15.56
C LEU A 26 19.30 -25.47 -14.45
N ALA A 27 18.62 -26.61 -14.21
CA ALA A 27 17.65 -26.74 -13.13
C ALA A 27 18.29 -26.49 -11.75
N ILE A 28 19.49 -27.01 -11.50
CA ILE A 28 20.23 -26.77 -10.24
C ILE A 28 20.49 -25.28 -10.05
N ILE A 29 21.07 -24.59 -11.04
CA ILE A 29 21.37 -23.15 -10.93
C ILE A 29 20.08 -22.35 -10.64
N LEU A 30 19.02 -22.64 -11.38
CA LEU A 30 17.75 -21.92 -11.25
C LEU A 30 17.07 -22.21 -9.90
N SER A 31 17.17 -23.44 -9.39
CA SER A 31 16.65 -23.81 -8.07
C SER A 31 17.35 -23.07 -6.93
N VAL A 32 18.68 -22.88 -7.02
CA VAL A 32 19.45 -22.13 -6.02
C VAL A 32 19.00 -20.67 -5.99
N VAL A 33 18.89 -20.04 -7.16
CA VAL A 33 18.40 -18.66 -7.26
C VAL A 33 16.97 -18.54 -6.72
N LEU A 34 16.10 -19.49 -7.05
CA LEU A 34 14.72 -19.53 -6.57
C LEU A 34 14.64 -19.69 -5.05
N LEU A 35 15.47 -20.55 -4.46
CA LEU A 35 15.53 -20.75 -3.01
C LEU A 35 15.95 -19.47 -2.28
N VAL A 36 16.97 -18.77 -2.79
CA VAL A 36 17.39 -17.47 -2.24
C VAL A 36 16.26 -16.46 -2.31
N ALA A 37 15.56 -16.38 -3.45
CA ALA A 37 14.41 -15.49 -3.60
C ALA A 37 13.25 -15.86 -2.64
N MET A 38 12.99 -17.15 -2.44
CA MET A 38 11.98 -17.67 -1.51
C MET A 38 12.28 -17.31 -0.06
N VAL A 39 13.53 -17.49 0.39
CA VAL A 39 13.97 -17.11 1.73
C VAL A 39 13.79 -15.61 1.94
N PHE A 40 14.21 -14.80 0.96
CA PHE A 40 13.99 -13.37 0.99
C PHE A 40 12.51 -12.99 1.00
N LEU A 41 11.64 -13.71 0.29
CA LEU A 41 10.19 -13.46 0.34
C LEU A 41 9.58 -13.78 1.70
N MET A 42 10.06 -14.84 2.34
CA MET A 42 9.49 -15.39 3.57
C MET A 42 9.90 -14.59 4.81
N PHE A 43 11.15 -14.13 4.86
CA PHE A 43 11.72 -13.39 5.99
C PHE A 43 11.96 -11.90 5.70
N GLY A 44 12.02 -11.51 4.42
CA GLY A 44 12.26 -10.14 4.02
C GLY A 44 11.07 -9.24 4.34
N GLN A 45 11.40 -8.05 4.84
CA GLN A 45 10.44 -6.99 5.07
C GLN A 45 10.81 -5.80 4.18
N VAL A 46 9.86 -5.36 3.36
CA VAL A 46 10.00 -4.15 2.55
C VAL A 46 9.17 -3.06 3.22
N GLN A 47 9.82 -1.99 3.69
CA GLN A 47 9.15 -0.87 4.40
C GLN A 47 8.28 -1.36 5.59
N GLY A 48 8.83 -2.31 6.36
CA GLY A 48 8.17 -2.93 7.51
C GLY A 48 7.01 -3.87 7.16
N ARG A 49 6.71 -4.12 5.87
CA ARG A 49 5.68 -5.06 5.41
C ARG A 49 6.34 -6.37 4.94
N PRO A 50 5.72 -7.54 5.16
CA PRO A 50 6.23 -8.79 4.63
C PRO A 50 6.33 -8.72 3.10
N ALA A 51 7.46 -9.14 2.52
CA ALA A 51 7.69 -9.04 1.08
C ALA A 51 6.62 -9.78 0.25
N TYR A 52 6.07 -10.89 0.76
CA TYR A 52 5.02 -11.65 0.09
C TYR A 52 3.74 -10.83 -0.18
N THR A 53 3.35 -9.89 0.69
CA THR A 53 2.13 -9.08 0.48
C THR A 53 2.33 -8.06 -0.62
N VAL A 54 3.52 -7.48 -0.69
CA VAL A 54 3.90 -6.50 -1.71
C VAL A 54 3.89 -7.15 -3.09
N ILE A 55 4.48 -8.34 -3.21
CA ILE A 55 4.59 -9.07 -4.49
C ILE A 55 3.24 -9.58 -4.96
N LEU A 56 2.40 -10.12 -4.07
CA LEU A 56 1.02 -10.50 -4.41
C LEU A 56 0.21 -9.28 -4.87
N GLY A 57 0.37 -8.12 -4.21
CA GLY A 57 -0.26 -6.88 -4.62
C GLY A 57 0.20 -6.40 -6.00
N ALA A 58 1.51 -6.46 -6.27
CA ALA A 58 2.09 -6.10 -7.57
C ALA A 58 1.61 -7.04 -8.67
N PHE A 59 1.58 -8.35 -8.40
CA PHE A 59 1.09 -9.35 -9.35
C PHE A 59 -0.40 -9.14 -9.64
N LYS A 60 -1.22 -8.94 -8.60
CA LYS A 60 -2.65 -8.62 -8.76
C LYS A 60 -2.84 -7.35 -9.57
N TYR A 61 -2.06 -6.30 -9.31
CA TYR A 61 -2.12 -5.05 -10.07
C TYR A 61 -1.73 -5.20 -11.54
N PHE A 62 -0.75 -6.06 -11.85
CA PHE A 62 -0.30 -6.32 -13.21
C PHE A 62 -1.29 -7.20 -13.98
N TRP A 63 -1.85 -8.23 -13.34
CA TRP A 63 -2.69 -9.24 -13.99
C TRP A 63 -4.15 -8.82 -14.13
N LEU A 64 -4.68 -8.02 -13.19
CA LEU A 64 -6.06 -7.58 -13.27
C LEU A 64 -6.21 -6.41 -14.26
N PRO A 65 -7.23 -6.46 -15.14
CA PRO A 65 -7.52 -5.35 -16.03
C PRO A 65 -7.90 -4.10 -15.22
N LYS A 66 -7.29 -2.96 -15.55
CA LYS A 66 -7.57 -1.68 -14.89
C LYS A 66 -8.88 -1.12 -15.43
N THR A 67 -9.98 -1.44 -14.79
CA THR A 67 -11.25 -0.79 -15.06
C THR A 67 -11.25 0.57 -14.35
N PHE A 68 -10.82 1.62 -15.07
CA PHE A 68 -10.97 3.00 -14.61
C PHE A 68 -12.43 3.41 -14.76
N VAL A 69 -13.31 2.83 -13.95
CA VAL A 69 -14.67 3.32 -13.81
C VAL A 69 -14.62 4.48 -12.84
N TRP A 70 -14.85 5.70 -13.33
CA TRP A 70 -15.09 6.84 -12.44
C TRP A 70 -16.45 6.65 -11.76
N GLN A 71 -16.46 5.86 -10.69
CA GLN A 71 -17.59 5.68 -9.82
C GLN A 71 -17.34 6.49 -8.56
N LYS A 72 -18.30 7.33 -8.16
CA LYS A 72 -18.38 7.92 -6.81
C LYS A 72 -18.73 6.84 -5.79
N GLU A 73 -18.03 5.72 -5.81
CA GLU A 73 -18.39 4.53 -5.05
C GLU A 73 -17.96 4.68 -3.59
N LYS A 74 -18.93 4.41 -2.71
CA LYS A 74 -18.71 4.16 -1.31
C LYS A 74 -17.81 2.93 -1.24
N VAL A 75 -16.58 3.13 -0.77
CA VAL A 75 -15.51 2.13 -0.71
C VAL A 75 -16.06 0.79 -0.20
N GLY A 76 -16.26 -0.14 -1.12
CA GLY A 76 -16.67 -1.51 -0.82
C GLY A 76 -15.61 -2.20 0.03
N SER A 77 -16.07 -2.91 1.05
CA SER A 77 -15.29 -3.48 2.15
C SER A 77 -14.20 -4.48 1.74
N GLU A 78 -14.14 -4.88 0.47
CA GLU A 78 -13.12 -5.76 -0.06
C GLU A 78 -11.75 -5.06 -0.23
N ASN A 79 -11.74 -3.72 -0.38
CA ASN A 79 -10.51 -2.92 -0.43
C ASN A 79 -10.02 -2.45 0.96
N ILE A 80 -10.74 -2.76 2.03
CA ILE A 80 -10.40 -2.31 3.38
C ILE A 80 -9.11 -2.97 3.90
N TYR A 81 -8.74 -4.17 3.44
CA TYR A 81 -7.49 -4.81 3.90
C TYR A 81 -6.24 -4.02 3.47
N TYR A 82 -6.24 -3.41 2.29
CA TYR A 82 -5.10 -2.64 1.77
C TYR A 82 -5.06 -1.21 2.31
N GLU A 83 -6.24 -0.62 2.55
CA GLU A 83 -6.42 0.74 3.06
C GLU A 83 -6.19 0.81 4.58
N SER A 84 -6.68 -0.17 5.36
CA SER A 84 -6.55 -0.20 6.82
C SER A 84 -5.10 -0.33 7.29
N GLU A 85 -4.30 -1.22 6.69
CA GLU A 85 -2.87 -1.33 7.00
C GLU A 85 -2.05 -0.13 6.49
N ARG A 86 -2.47 0.51 5.39
CA ARG A 86 -1.86 1.77 4.91
C ARG A 86 -2.15 2.92 5.88
N ARG A 87 -3.38 3.04 6.40
CA ARG A 87 -3.75 4.03 7.42
C ARG A 87 -3.14 3.73 8.80
N GLN A 88 -2.84 2.47 9.11
CA GLN A 88 -2.14 2.12 10.35
C GLN A 88 -0.64 2.42 10.30
N LYS A 89 0.02 2.20 9.16
CA LYS A 89 1.47 2.48 8.99
C LYS A 89 1.79 3.92 8.60
N ILE A 90 0.84 4.59 7.94
CA ILE A 90 0.78 6.04 7.84
C ILE A 90 -0.22 6.48 8.91
N LYS A 91 0.08 6.24 10.18
CA LYS A 91 -0.19 7.31 11.13
C LYS A 91 0.86 8.36 10.78
N PRO A 92 0.51 9.51 10.18
CA PRO A 92 1.32 10.68 10.44
C PRO A 92 1.56 10.68 11.95
N ALA A 93 2.81 10.82 12.40
CA ALA A 93 3.04 11.31 13.75
C ALA A 93 2.01 12.41 13.95
N GLU A 94 1.08 12.19 14.86
CA GLU A 94 -0.09 13.03 15.05
C GLU A 94 0.41 14.47 14.95
N PRO A 95 0.06 15.24 13.89
CA PRO A 95 0.23 16.66 14.01
C PRO A 95 -0.76 16.97 15.10
N GLU A 96 -0.23 17.11 16.32
CA GLU A 96 -0.93 17.56 17.53
C GLU A 96 -2.09 18.39 17.04
N ALA A 97 -3.31 17.84 17.17
CA ALA A 97 -4.48 18.35 16.49
C ALA A 97 -4.45 19.86 16.63
N LYS A 98 -4.03 20.55 15.57
CA LYS A 98 -3.90 22.00 15.61
C LYS A 98 -5.35 22.38 15.72
N GLN A 99 -5.76 22.71 16.93
CA GLN A 99 -7.14 22.95 17.28
C GLN A 99 -7.61 23.98 16.27
N VAL A 100 -8.40 23.54 15.30
CA VAL A 100 -8.96 24.45 14.33
C VAL A 100 -9.95 25.23 15.18
N LYS A 101 -9.52 26.40 15.67
CA LYS A 101 -10.34 27.29 16.46
C LYS A 101 -11.55 27.59 15.58
N VAL A 102 -12.68 26.96 15.91
CA VAL A 102 -13.92 27.16 15.17
C VAL A 102 -14.34 28.59 15.46
N LEU A 103 -14.05 29.48 14.51
CA LEU A 103 -14.40 30.88 14.64
C LEU A 103 -15.92 31.01 14.72
N THR A 104 -16.38 31.72 15.75
CA THR A 104 -17.80 31.99 15.93
C THR A 104 -18.28 32.98 14.86
N ARG A 105 -19.58 32.99 14.54
CA ARG A 105 -20.15 33.89 13.51
C ARG A 105 -19.82 35.36 13.76
N GLU A 106 -19.70 35.74 15.04
CA GLU A 106 -19.29 37.08 15.48
C GLU A 106 -17.86 37.42 15.02
N GLU A 107 -16.91 36.51 15.23
CA GLU A 107 -15.52 36.71 14.79
C GLU A 107 -15.39 36.79 13.27
N LEU A 108 -16.18 35.99 12.52
CA LEU A 108 -16.24 36.06 11.06
C LEU A 108 -16.78 37.40 10.55
N LYS A 109 -17.79 37.97 11.22
CA LYS A 109 -18.36 39.27 10.86
C LYS A 109 -17.37 40.41 11.11
N ASN A 110 -16.60 40.33 12.21
CA ASN A 110 -15.55 41.31 12.50
C ASN A 110 -14.40 41.24 11.49
N LEU A 111 -13.95 40.04 11.11
CA LEU A 111 -12.96 39.84 10.05
C LEU A 111 -13.41 40.41 8.71
N ALA A 112 -14.67 40.19 8.33
CA ALA A 112 -15.23 40.74 7.10
C ALA A 112 -15.24 42.28 7.09
N GLY A 113 -15.62 42.91 8.21
CA GLY A 113 -15.60 44.38 8.32
C GLY A 113 -14.18 44.98 8.34
N GLU A 114 -13.19 44.23 8.82
CA GLU A 114 -11.79 44.67 8.83
C GLU A 114 -11.16 44.62 7.43
N LEU A 115 -11.53 43.62 6.63
CA LEU A 115 -11.15 43.51 5.21
C LEU A 115 -11.76 44.65 4.39
N ASP A 116 -13.04 44.96 4.58
CA ASP A 116 -13.74 46.03 3.85
C ASP A 116 -13.11 47.42 4.10
N LYS A 117 -12.69 47.69 5.36
CA LYS A 117 -11.94 48.91 5.69
C LYS A 117 -10.54 48.94 5.10
N LYS A 118 -9.88 47.79 4.98
CA LYS A 118 -8.52 47.71 4.45
C LYS A 118 -8.50 47.90 2.93
N ASP A 119 -9.53 47.43 2.25
CA ASP A 119 -9.70 47.63 0.81
C ASP A 119 -10.10 49.07 0.47
N SER A 120 -10.79 49.79 1.36
CA SER A 120 -11.11 51.22 1.16
C SER A 120 -9.93 52.16 1.41
N VAL A 121 -8.94 51.77 2.22
CA VAL A 121 -7.72 52.55 2.48
C VAL A 121 -6.66 52.36 1.39
N LYS A 122 -6.80 51.32 0.55
CA LYS A 122 -5.86 51.04 -0.55
C LYS A 122 -6.22 51.73 -1.87
N ASN A 123 -7.26 52.58 -1.88
CA ASN A 123 -7.68 53.39 -3.03
C ASN A 123 -7.51 54.88 -2.74
#